data_AF-A0A255S6Y8-F1
#
_entry.id   AF-A0A255S6Y8-F1
#
_cell.length_a   1.000
_cell.length_b   1.000
_cell.length_c   1.000
_cell.angle_alpha   90.00
_cell.angle_beta   90.00
_cell.angle_gamma   90.00
#
_symmetry.space_group_name_H-M   'P 1'
#
loop_
_entity.id
_entity.type
_entity.pdbx_description
1 polymer ?
#
loop_
_entity_poly.entity_id
_entity_poly.type
_entity_poly.pdbx_seq_one_letter_code
_entity_poly.pdbx_strand_id
1 'polypeptide(L)'
;MKIKFSKSFSKAVDKLSGKQLGSVLDVIKEVKSAEGIEDITDCTRLVGYHSVYRIRIGNYRAFFTFHIEIVDDVVYFRYLVSRGQAYTKKVEKELKRLDD
;
A
#
# COMPACT_ATOMS: atom_id res chain seq x y z
N MET A 1 -9.19 -6.50 -8.48
CA MET A 1 -8.68 -5.15 -8.90
C MET A 1 -7.43 -5.24 -9.79
N LYS A 2 -7.19 -4.24 -10.66
CA LYS A 2 -5.89 -4.09 -11.36
C LYS A 2 -4.84 -3.56 -10.37
N ILE A 3 -3.59 -4.00 -10.48
CA ILE A 3 -2.53 -3.54 -9.57
C ILE A 3 -1.29 -3.07 -10.32
N LYS A 4 -0.62 -2.04 -9.78
CA LYS A 4 0.66 -1.53 -10.25
C LYS A 4 1.61 -1.34 -9.07
N PHE A 5 2.91 -1.48 -9.33
CA PHE A 5 3.96 -1.36 -8.32
C PHE A 5 4.91 -0.21 -8.66
N SER A 6 5.22 0.63 -7.68
CA SER A 6 6.32 1.59 -7.83
C SER A 6 7.67 0.88 -7.77
N LYS A 7 8.70 1.47 -8.38
CA LYS A 7 10.09 0.98 -8.25
C LYS A 7 10.54 0.91 -6.77
N SER A 8 10.09 1.85 -5.95
CA SER A 8 10.42 1.89 -4.53
C SER A 8 9.77 0.75 -3.76
N PHE A 9 8.54 0.40 -4.10
CA PHE A 9 7.83 -0.74 -3.52
C PHE A 9 8.53 -2.04 -3.90
N SER A 10 8.80 -2.27 -5.20
CA SER A 10 9.48 -3.48 -5.67
C SER A 10 10.83 -3.68 -4.97
N LYS A 11 11.66 -2.62 -4.90
CA LYS A 11 12.94 -2.66 -4.18
C LYS A 11 12.81 -2.97 -2.68
N ALA A 12 11.70 -2.62 -2.05
CA ALA A 12 11.45 -2.92 -0.66
C ALA A 12 11.05 -4.39 -0.48
N VAL A 13 10.21 -4.92 -1.38
CA VAL A 13 9.80 -6.33 -1.41
C VAL A 13 10.98 -7.26 -1.70
N ASP A 14 11.87 -6.89 -2.63
CA ASP A 14 13.06 -7.68 -2.99
C ASP A 14 14.01 -7.94 -1.80
N LYS A 15 13.92 -7.11 -0.75
CA LYS A 15 14.72 -7.25 0.48
C LYS A 15 14.06 -8.14 1.53
N LEU A 16 12.83 -8.57 1.32
CA LEU A 16 12.09 -9.41 2.25
C LEU A 16 12.39 -10.89 1.98
N SER A 17 12.26 -11.70 3.03
CA SER A 17 12.38 -13.15 2.92
C SER A 17 11.48 -13.86 3.93
N GLY A 18 11.30 -15.17 3.73
CA GLY A 18 10.53 -16.04 4.62
C GLY A 18 9.11 -15.54 4.87
N LYS A 19 8.70 -15.54 6.15
CA LYS A 19 7.34 -15.17 6.57
C LYS A 19 6.95 -13.75 6.13
N GLN A 20 7.89 -12.81 6.11
CA GLN A 20 7.60 -11.42 5.76
C GLN A 20 7.23 -11.26 4.28
N LEU A 21 8.00 -11.92 3.40
CA LEU A 21 7.69 -11.95 1.97
C LEU A 21 6.34 -12.64 1.74
N GLY A 22 6.10 -13.78 2.41
CA GLY A 22 4.82 -14.48 2.37
C GLY A 22 3.62 -13.58 2.68
N SER A 23 3.66 -12.85 3.80
CA SER A 23 2.57 -11.95 4.19
C SER A 23 2.32 -10.82 3.18
N VAL A 24 3.36 -10.29 2.54
CA VAL A 24 3.19 -9.26 1.50
C VAL A 24 2.55 -9.86 0.24
N LEU A 25 2.98 -11.05 -0.17
CA LEU A 25 2.43 -11.74 -1.34
C LEU A 25 0.96 -12.09 -1.13
N ASP A 26 0.56 -12.48 0.08
CA ASP A 26 -0.82 -12.83 0.39
C ASP A 26 -1.74 -11.60 0.33
N VAL A 27 -1.29 -10.45 0.85
CA VAL A 27 -2.03 -9.18 0.68
C VAL A 27 -2.12 -8.77 -0.79
N ILE A 28 -1.06 -8.95 -1.58
CA ILE A 28 -1.11 -8.66 -3.03
C ILE A 28 -2.16 -9.56 -3.73
N LYS A 29 -2.26 -10.84 -3.35
CA LYS A 29 -3.28 -11.75 -3.90
C LYS A 29 -4.68 -11.33 -3.49
N GLU A 30 -4.88 -10.98 -2.22
CA GLU A 30 -6.15 -10.48 -1.70
C GLU A 30 -6.62 -9.25 -2.49
N VAL A 31 -5.76 -8.25 -2.64
CA VAL A 31 -6.06 -7.03 -3.39
C VAL A 31 -6.35 -7.31 -4.87
N LYS A 32 -5.66 -8.26 -5.50
CA LYS A 32 -5.96 -8.67 -6.88
C LYS A 32 -7.37 -9.27 -6.98
N SER A 33 -7.77 -10.06 -6.00
CA SER A 33 -9.05 -10.78 -5.99
C SER A 33 -10.22 -9.94 -5.48
N ALA A 34 -9.97 -8.82 -4.80
CA ALA A 34 -11.01 -7.92 -4.30
C ALA A 34 -11.83 -7.28 -5.43
N GLU A 35 -13.12 -7.07 -5.18
CA GLU A 35 -14.03 -6.32 -6.05
C GLU A 35 -13.98 -4.82 -5.70
N GLY A 36 -13.92 -4.50 -4.40
CA GLY A 36 -13.81 -3.13 -3.88
C GLY A 36 -12.70 -2.93 -2.85
N ILE A 37 -12.52 -1.68 -2.39
CA ILE A 37 -11.54 -1.34 -1.34
C ILE A 37 -12.00 -1.83 0.04
N GLU A 38 -13.30 -1.96 0.21
CA GLU A 38 -14.03 -2.48 1.37
C GLU A 38 -13.79 -3.97 1.61
N ASP A 39 -13.46 -4.73 0.57
CA ASP A 39 -13.17 -6.17 0.67
C ASP A 39 -11.75 -6.45 1.15
N ILE A 40 -10.90 -5.42 1.24
CA ILE A 40 -9.50 -5.57 1.60
C ILE A 40 -9.33 -5.47 3.12
N THR A 41 -8.85 -6.55 3.73
CA THR A 41 -8.62 -6.68 5.16
C THR A 41 -7.65 -5.62 5.68
N ASP A 42 -7.98 -5.04 6.84
CA ASP A 42 -7.15 -4.05 7.54
C ASP A 42 -6.76 -2.83 6.67
N CYS A 43 -7.54 -2.53 5.62
CA CYS A 43 -7.37 -1.37 4.78
C CYS A 43 -8.07 -0.15 5.40
N THR A 44 -7.35 0.97 5.55
CA THR A 44 -7.90 2.20 6.11
C THR A 44 -7.43 3.40 5.30
N ARG A 45 -8.37 4.27 4.89
CA ARG A 45 -8.03 5.58 4.30
C ARG A 45 -7.37 6.48 5.34
N LEU A 46 -6.29 7.17 4.98
CA LEU A 46 -5.64 8.11 5.88
C LEU A 46 -6.45 9.41 5.99
N VAL A 47 -6.61 9.92 7.21
CA VAL A 47 -7.28 11.21 7.45
C VAL A 47 -6.40 12.34 6.93
N GLY A 48 -7.00 13.29 6.21
CA GLY A 48 -6.30 14.41 5.59
C GLY A 48 -5.67 14.11 4.24
N TYR A 49 -6.04 12.98 3.62
CA TYR A 49 -5.64 12.59 2.26
C TYR A 49 -6.88 12.22 1.44
N HIS A 50 -6.86 12.47 0.13
CA HIS A 50 -7.92 12.18 -0.81
C HIS A 50 -7.92 10.71 -1.25
N SER A 51 -6.75 10.17 -1.58
CA SER A 51 -6.57 8.87 -2.26
C SER A 51 -5.50 7.98 -1.59
N VAL A 52 -5.11 8.28 -0.36
CA VAL A 52 -4.07 7.52 0.36
C VAL A 52 -4.66 6.55 1.37
N TYR A 53 -4.21 5.29 1.32
CA TYR A 53 -4.72 4.19 2.14
C TYR A 53 -3.57 3.41 2.80
N ARG A 54 -3.89 2.64 3.82
CA ARG A 54 -2.91 1.81 4.56
C ARG A 54 -3.52 0.47 4.90
N ILE A 55 -2.85 -0.61 4.51
CA ILE A 55 -3.10 -2.01 4.86
C ILE A 55 -2.06 -2.40 5.89
N ARG A 56 -2.52 -3.05 6.96
CA ARG A 56 -1.64 -3.65 7.95
C ARG A 56 -1.13 -5.01 7.45
N ILE A 57 0.18 -5.24 7.54
CA ILE A 57 0.79 -6.52 7.15
C ILE A 57 1.62 -7.04 8.33
N GLY A 58 0.97 -7.74 9.26
CA GLY A 58 1.62 -8.23 10.48
C GLY A 58 2.24 -7.10 11.33
N ASN A 59 3.56 -7.17 11.53
CA ASN A 59 4.34 -6.13 12.24
C ASN A 59 4.77 -4.95 11.35
N TYR A 60 4.56 -5.05 10.04
CA TYR A 60 4.81 -3.99 9.07
C TYR A 60 3.52 -3.22 8.77
N ARG A 61 3.68 -1.99 8.29
CA ARG A 61 2.59 -1.18 7.73
C ARG A 61 2.97 -0.89 6.29
N ALA A 62 2.24 -1.44 5.34
CA ALA A 62 2.38 -1.00 3.96
C ALA A 62 1.62 0.33 3.80
N PHE A 63 2.30 1.34 3.27
CA PHE A 63 1.70 2.63 2.90
C PHE A 63 1.63 2.68 1.39
N PHE A 64 0.43 2.56 0.83
CA PHE A 64 0.21 2.65 -0.61
C PHE A 64 -0.73 3.81 -0.89
N THR A 65 -0.65 4.36 -2.09
CA THR A 65 -1.67 5.31 -2.55
C THR A 65 -2.62 4.52 -3.42
N PHE A 66 -3.90 4.55 -3.10
CA PHE A 66 -4.91 3.87 -3.88
C PHE A 66 -5.57 4.93 -4.76
N HIS A 67 -5.07 5.05 -5.99
CA HIS A 67 -5.67 5.95 -6.96
C HIS A 67 -6.81 5.22 -7.64
N ILE A 68 -8.05 5.49 -7.20
CA ILE A 68 -9.24 5.08 -7.94
C ILE A 68 -9.24 5.86 -9.27
N GLU A 69 -8.78 5.22 -10.35
CA GLU A 69 -9.00 5.73 -11.69
C GLU A 69 -10.39 5.29 -12.16
N ILE A 70 -11.13 6.20 -12.81
CA ILE A 70 -12.55 6.04 -13.20
C ILE A 70 -12.77 4.87 -14.18
N VAL A 71 -11.71 4.31 -14.77
CA VAL A 71 -11.76 3.20 -15.71
C VAL A 71 -10.88 2.08 -15.17
N ASP A 72 -11.53 1.02 -14.67
CA ASP A 72 -10.96 -0.14 -13.97
C ASP A 72 -10.23 0.22 -12.66
N ASP A 73 -10.77 -0.14 -11.49
CA ASP A 73 -10.13 0.16 -10.21
C ASP A 73 -8.65 -0.31 -10.17
N VAL A 74 -7.73 0.66 -10.07
CA VAL A 74 -6.28 0.41 -10.06
C VAL A 74 -5.68 0.70 -8.68
N VAL A 75 -5.10 -0.32 -8.05
CA VAL A 75 -4.33 -0.14 -6.81
C VAL A 75 -2.87 0.14 -7.16
N TYR A 76 -2.33 1.27 -6.70
CA TYR A 76 -0.91 1.61 -6.86
C TYR A 76 -0.12 1.38 -5.57
N PHE A 77 0.59 0.25 -5.48
CA PHE A 77 1.51 0.01 -4.38
C PHE A 77 2.72 0.97 -4.46
N ARG A 78 2.73 2.01 -3.63
CA ARG A 78 3.78 3.05 -3.62
C ARG A 78 4.95 2.74 -2.71
N TYR A 79 4.71 2.43 -1.43
CA TYR A 79 5.77 2.21 -0.45
C TYR A 79 5.48 1.03 0.48
N LEU A 80 6.55 0.43 0.99
CA LEU A 80 6.51 -0.55 2.06
C LEU A 80 7.54 -0.14 3.11
N VAL A 81 7.08 0.18 4.32
CA VAL A 81 7.92 0.71 5.39
C VAL A 81 7.61 0.02 6.73
N SER A 82 8.51 0.14 7.69
CA SER A 82 8.25 -0.37 9.05
C SER A 82 7.24 0.51 9.79
N ARG A 83 6.67 -0.02 10.89
CA ARG A 83 5.75 0.74 11.76
C ARG A 83 6.34 2.05 12.27
N GLY A 84 7.63 2.11 12.56
CA GLY A 84 8.26 3.35 13.04
C GLY A 84 8.44 4.37 11.91
N GLN A 85 8.87 3.90 10.74
CA GLN A 85 9.14 4.75 9.57
C GLN A 85 7.88 5.38 8.97
N ALA A 86 6.76 4.66 9.07
CA ALA A 86 5.39 5.10 8.79
C ALA A 86 5.08 6.56 9.15
N TYR A 87 5.51 6.99 10.33
CA TYR A 87 5.12 8.26 10.93
C TYR A 87 6.21 9.33 10.82
N THR A 88 7.25 9.07 10.01
CA THR A 88 8.32 10.04 9.79
C THR A 88 7.85 11.18 8.87
N LYS A 89 8.38 12.38 9.10
CA LYS A 89 8.10 13.56 8.26
C LYS A 89 8.45 13.33 6.79
N LYS A 90 9.44 12.47 6.51
CA LYS A 90 9.80 12.08 5.15
C LYS A 90 8.65 11.34 4.46
N VAL A 91 8.04 10.35 5.11
CA VAL A 91 6.91 9.60 4.54
C VAL A 91 5.70 10.52 4.38
N GLU A 92 5.39 11.35 5.38
CA GLU A 92 4.30 12.33 5.30
C GLU A 92 4.45 13.26 4.08
N LYS A 93 5.64 13.79 3.83
CA LYS A 93 5.92 14.68 2.69
C LYS A 93 5.76 13.97 1.35
N GLU A 94 6.22 12.73 1.24
CA GLU A 94 6.08 11.94 0.01
C GLU A 94 4.62 11.58 -0.27
N LEU A 95 3.85 11.23 0.77
CA LEU A 95 2.42 10.93 0.61
C LEU A 95 1.63 12.15 0.15
N LYS A 96 1.89 13.34 0.70
CA LYS A 96 1.25 14.59 0.25
C LYS A 96 1.52 14.85 -1.23
N ARG A 97 2.78 14.73 -1.66
CA ARG A 97 3.16 14.93 -3.08
C ARG A 97 2.44 13.96 -4.04
N LEU A 98 2.08 12.78 -3.58
CA LEU A 98 1.39 11.78 -4.40
C LEU A 98 -0.12 11.94 -4.41
N ASP A 99 -0.66 12.68 -3.44
CA ASP A 99 -2.10 12.89 -3.27
C ASP A 99 -2.58 14.21 -3.88
N ASP A 100 -1.65 15.12 -4.18
CA ASP A 100 -1.81 16.31 -5.04
C ASP A 100 -1.94 15.93 -6.52
#